data_AF-A0A183G5D9-F1
#
_entry.id   AF-A0A183G5D9-F1
#
_cell.length_a   1.000
_cell.length_b   1.000
_cell.length_c   1.000
_cell.angle_alpha   90.00
_cell.angle_beta   90.00
_cell.angle_gamma   90.00
#
_symmetry.space_group_name_H-M   'P 1'
#
loop_
_entity.id
_entity.type
_entity.pdbx_description
1 polymer ?
#
loop_
_entity_poly.entity_id
_entity_poly.type
_entity_poly.pdbx_seq_one_letter_code
_entity_poly.pdbx_strand_id
1 'polypeptide(L)'
;MTNPVRRKIKKQAWLWTNEVGEYVLGKKRLYHGFLRDKTADDWRIYQEAKAAAKKVVDVAKPAHYDDLKKKLETRDDKRRLYRLAKAHHGQTEDIKKFSLMFLMKNDESGHVPTNRKRAMKRWHEYFERIPTSAYNLCPPAHGHMQNIIV
;
A
#
# COMPACT_ATOMS: atom_id res chain seq x y z
N MET A 1 -15.92 -12.06 25.86
CA MET A 1 -15.89 -10.86 25.01
C MET A 1 -15.38 -11.25 23.63
N THR A 2 -16.27 -11.33 22.65
CA THR A 2 -16.01 -11.79 21.28
C THR A 2 -15.22 -10.72 20.52
N ASN A 3 -13.98 -11.04 20.16
CA ASN A 3 -13.12 -10.16 19.36
C ASN A 3 -13.72 -10.01 17.96
N PRO A 4 -14.03 -8.79 17.46
CA PRO A 4 -14.58 -8.64 16.12
C PRO A 4 -13.49 -9.01 15.12
N VAL A 5 -13.66 -10.18 14.49
CA VAL A 5 -12.83 -10.65 13.38
C VAL A 5 -12.82 -9.54 12.33
N ARG A 6 -11.73 -8.77 12.29
CA ARG A 6 -11.50 -7.74 11.26
C ARG A 6 -11.47 -8.45 9.92
N ARG A 7 -12.60 -8.43 9.21
CA ARG A 7 -12.65 -8.90 7.82
C ARG A 7 -11.71 -8.00 7.03
N LYS A 8 -10.56 -8.57 6.63
CA LYS A 8 -9.58 -7.94 5.75
C LYS A 8 -10.35 -7.60 4.46
N ILE A 9 -10.70 -6.34 4.29
CA ILE A 9 -11.24 -5.86 3.02
C ILE A 9 -10.18 -6.24 2.00
N LYS A 10 -10.46 -7.25 1.15
CA LYS A 10 -9.59 -7.57 0.02
C LYS A 10 -9.38 -6.23 -0.68
N LYS A 11 -8.13 -5.76 -0.70
CA LYS A 11 -7.73 -4.57 -1.44
C LYS A 11 -7.97 -4.90 -2.91
N GLN A 12 -9.23 -4.86 -3.33
CA GLN A 12 -9.62 -4.65 -4.70
C GLN A 12 -8.94 -3.34 -5.02
N ALA A 13 -7.80 -3.41 -5.67
CA ALA A 13 -7.01 -2.24 -5.96
C ALA A 13 -7.67 -1.69 -7.23
N TRP A 14 -8.60 -0.75 -7.03
CA TRP A 14 -9.65 -0.35 -7.97
C TRP A 14 -9.14 -0.02 -9.39
N LEU A 15 -7.87 0.34 -9.53
CA LEU A 15 -7.23 0.74 -10.78
C LEU A 15 -6.18 -0.23 -11.36
N TRP A 16 -5.96 -1.39 -10.72
CA TRP A 16 -4.85 -2.28 -11.08
C TRP A 16 -5.34 -3.42 -11.96
N THR A 17 -5.51 -3.15 -13.25
CA THR A 17 -5.59 -4.22 -14.26
C THR A 17 -4.23 -4.93 -14.36
N ASN A 18 -4.21 -6.15 -14.92
CA ASN A 18 -2.96 -6.90 -15.12
C ASN A 18 -1.95 -6.05 -15.90
N GLU A 19 -2.40 -5.38 -16.96
CA GLU A 19 -1.60 -4.47 -17.77
C GLU A 19 -0.99 -3.31 -16.95
N VAL A 20 -1.82 -2.55 -16.21
CA VAL A 20 -1.32 -1.47 -15.33
C VAL A 20 -0.32 -2.01 -14.31
N GLY A 21 -0.60 -3.21 -13.77
CA GLY A 21 0.28 -3.92 -12.86
C GLY A 21 1.64 -4.24 -13.47
N GLU A 22 1.67 -4.79 -14.69
CA GLU A 22 2.90 -5.14 -15.39
C GLU A 22 3.80 -3.93 -15.64
N TYR A 23 3.25 -2.81 -16.14
CA TYR A 23 4.03 -1.61 -16.37
C TYR A 23 4.58 -1.00 -15.08
N VAL A 24 3.79 -0.97 -14.00
CA VAL A 24 4.25 -0.44 -12.72
C VAL A 24 5.30 -1.35 -12.08
N LEU A 25 5.12 -2.68 -12.18
CA LEU A 25 6.10 -3.65 -11.70
C LEU A 25 7.39 -3.58 -12.52
N GLY A 26 7.29 -3.47 -13.84
CA GLY A 26 8.43 -3.28 -14.75
C GLY A 26 9.22 -2.02 -14.41
N LYS A 27 8.54 -0.88 -14.28
CA LYS A 27 9.14 0.37 -13.80
C LYS A 27 9.84 0.19 -12.44
N LYS A 28 9.19 -0.49 -11.49
CA LYS A 28 9.75 -0.72 -10.15
C LYS A 28 11.01 -1.58 -10.20
N ARG A 29 11.03 -2.64 -11.02
CA ARG A 29 12.22 -3.48 -11.22
C ARG A 29 13.39 -2.67 -11.77
N LEU A 30 13.15 -1.85 -12.78
CA LEU A 30 14.18 -0.98 -13.37
C LEU A 30 14.70 0.07 -12.39
N TYR A 31 13.85 0.63 -11.54
CA TYR A 31 14.29 1.52 -10.47
C TYR A 31 15.23 0.81 -9.48
N HIS A 32 14.91 -0.43 -9.11
CA HIS A 32 15.77 -1.23 -8.23
C HIS A 32 17.08 -1.65 -8.91
N GLY A 33 17.08 -1.92 -10.22
CA GLY A 33 18.29 -2.12 -11.02
C GLY A 33 19.18 -0.87 -11.01
N PHE A 34 18.60 0.29 -11.35
CA PHE A 34 19.29 1.59 -11.29
C PHE A 34 19.90 1.87 -9.90
N LEU A 35 19.23 1.54 -8.80
CA LEU A 35 19.79 1.77 -7.47
C LEU A 35 21.04 0.93 -7.16
N ARG A 36 21.24 -0.21 -7.85
CA ARG A 36 22.42 -1.06 -7.71
C ARG A 36 23.59 -0.51 -8.50
N ASP A 37 23.39 -0.30 -9.80
CA ASP A 37 24.49 -0.06 -10.75
C ASP A 37 24.68 1.43 -11.06
N LYS A 38 23.65 2.26 -10.84
CA LYS A 38 23.62 3.73 -10.97
C LYS A 38 24.16 4.27 -12.31
N THR A 39 24.01 3.50 -13.39
CA THR A 39 24.48 3.91 -14.70
C THR A 39 23.53 4.94 -15.35
N ALA A 40 24.07 5.73 -16.29
CA ALA A 40 23.29 6.69 -17.06
C ALA A 40 22.25 5.99 -17.97
N ASP A 41 22.59 4.81 -18.50
CA ASP A 41 21.69 4.01 -19.32
C ASP A 41 20.52 3.44 -18.49
N ASP A 42 20.78 2.91 -17.29
CA ASP A 42 19.72 2.44 -16.38
C ASP A 42 18.75 3.57 -16.00
N TRP A 43 19.28 4.78 -15.82
CA TRP A 43 18.46 5.96 -15.55
C TRP A 43 17.55 6.29 -16.73
N ARG A 44 18.08 6.29 -17.96
CA ARG A 44 17.29 6.52 -19.18
C ARG A 44 16.18 5.47 -19.33
N ILE A 45 16.54 4.19 -19.19
CA ILE A 45 15.59 3.06 -19.31
C ILE A 45 14.49 3.16 -18.24
N TYR A 46 14.85 3.51 -17.00
CA TYR A 46 13.87 3.75 -15.94
C TYR A 46 12.92 4.92 -16.27
N GLN A 47 13.43 6.03 -16.81
CA GLN A 47 12.59 7.18 -17.18
C GLN A 47 11.58 6.82 -18.28
N GLU A 48 12.01 6.07 -19.29
CA GLU A 48 11.13 5.57 -20.34
C GLU A 48 10.03 4.67 -19.78
N ALA A 49 10.39 3.69 -18.93
CA ALA A 49 9.43 2.82 -18.27
C ALA A 49 8.49 3.59 -17.33
N LYS A 50 8.99 4.63 -16.66
CA LYS A 50 8.18 5.53 -15.82
C LYS A 50 7.16 6.31 -16.64
N ALA A 51 7.56 6.83 -17.80
CA ALA A 51 6.67 7.52 -18.72
C ALA A 51 5.61 6.56 -19.30
N ALA A 52 6.01 5.34 -19.70
CA ALA A 52 5.11 4.31 -20.20
C ALA A 52 4.06 3.91 -19.14
N ALA A 53 4.50 3.61 -17.92
CA ALA A 53 3.59 3.29 -16.81
C ALA A 53 2.62 4.44 -16.51
N LYS A 54 3.09 5.69 -16.58
CA LYS A 54 2.22 6.86 -16.41
C LYS A 54 1.16 6.93 -17.50
N LYS A 55 1.53 6.75 -18.78
CA LYS A 55 0.57 6.74 -19.90
C LYS A 55 -0.52 5.69 -19.71
N VAL A 56 -0.16 4.46 -19.36
CA VAL A 56 -1.11 3.37 -19.15
C VAL A 56 -2.06 3.68 -17.99
N VAL A 57 -1.55 4.24 -16.89
CA VAL A 57 -2.40 4.69 -15.76
C VAL A 57 -3.32 5.84 -16.18
N ASP A 58 -2.82 6.82 -16.94
CA ASP A 58 -3.60 7.97 -17.38
C ASP A 58 -4.74 7.56 -18.35
N VAL A 59 -4.57 6.46 -19.10
CA VAL A 59 -5.63 5.85 -19.93
C VAL A 59 -6.60 4.98 -19.12
N ALA A 60 -6.09 4.12 -18.24
CA ALA A 60 -6.91 3.21 -17.44
C ALA A 60 -7.79 3.95 -16.42
N LYS A 61 -7.30 5.09 -15.90
CA LYS A 61 -7.99 5.89 -14.90
C LYS A 61 -9.37 6.40 -15.34
N PRO A 62 -9.51 7.17 -16.44
CA PRO A 62 -10.82 7.63 -16.90
C PRO A 62 -11.74 6.46 -17.25
N ALA A 63 -11.24 5.42 -17.93
CA ALA A 63 -12.03 4.24 -18.26
C ALA A 63 -12.63 3.56 -17.02
N HIS A 64 -11.86 3.46 -15.93
CA HIS A 64 -12.36 2.94 -14.66
C HIS A 64 -13.43 3.84 -14.04
N TYR A 65 -13.24 5.16 -14.07
CA TYR A 65 -14.23 6.10 -13.53
C TYR A 65 -15.52 6.11 -14.36
N ASP A 66 -15.44 5.96 -15.67
CA ASP A 66 -16.61 5.85 -16.55
C ASP A 66 -17.39 4.57 -16.28
N ASP A 67 -16.71 3.43 -16.09
CA ASP A 67 -17.32 2.16 -15.68
C ASP A 67 -17.99 2.28 -14.30
N LEU A 68 -17.30 2.89 -13.32
CA LEU A 68 -17.88 3.17 -12.01
C LEU A 68 -19.12 4.08 -12.10
N LYS A 69 -19.07 5.12 -12.95
CA LYS A 69 -20.18 6.05 -13.17
C LYS A 69 -21.41 5.32 -13.71
N LYS A 70 -21.23 4.43 -14.70
CA LYS A 70 -22.31 3.59 -15.24
C LYS A 70 -22.90 2.66 -14.18
N LYS A 71 -22.04 1.99 -13.38
CA LYS A 71 -22.48 1.12 -12.27
C LYS A 71 -23.22 1.89 -11.17
N LEU A 72 -22.82 3.15 -10.95
CA LEU A 72 -23.43 4.05 -9.97
C LEU A 72 -24.85 4.48 -10.31
N GLU A 73 -25.39 4.17 -11.48
CA GLU A 73 -26.80 4.43 -11.79
C GLU A 73 -27.74 3.54 -10.97
N THR A 74 -27.27 2.38 -10.50
CA THR A 74 -28.04 1.42 -9.71
C THR A 74 -28.07 1.77 -8.21
N ARG A 75 -29.24 1.67 -7.58
CA ARG A 75 -29.45 1.94 -6.14
C ARG A 75 -28.54 1.10 -5.23
N ASP A 76 -28.32 -0.17 -5.57
CA ASP A 76 -27.55 -1.10 -4.74
C ASP A 76 -26.04 -0.83 -4.76
N ASP A 77 -25.52 -0.36 -5.89
CA ASP A 77 -24.11 0.03 -6.04
C ASP A 77 -23.79 1.31 -5.29
N LYS A 78 -24.71 2.30 -5.29
CA LYS A 78 -24.62 3.49 -4.43
C LYS A 78 -24.50 3.09 -2.95
N ARG A 79 -25.30 2.12 -2.49
CA ARG A 79 -25.26 1.61 -1.12
C ARG A 79 -23.96 0.85 -0.81
N ARG A 80 -23.36 0.17 -1.79
CA ARG A 80 -22.06 -0.50 -1.64
C ARG A 80 -20.91 0.52 -1.51
N LEU A 81 -20.90 1.56 -2.33
CA LEU A 81 -19.92 2.64 -2.27
C LEU A 81 -20.01 3.45 -0.97
N TYR A 82 -21.21 3.77 -0.51
CA TYR A 82 -21.40 4.41 0.80
C TYR A 82 -20.80 3.59 1.94
N ARG A 83 -21.04 2.26 1.96
CA ARG A 83 -20.45 1.36 2.96
C ARG A 83 -18.93 1.35 2.90
N LEU A 84 -18.35 1.37 1.69
CA LEU A 84 -16.90 1.42 1.50
C LEU A 84 -16.31 2.76 1.96
N ALA A 85 -16.91 3.89 1.57
CA ALA A 85 -16.48 5.22 1.98
C ALA A 85 -16.53 5.34 3.51
N LYS A 86 -17.60 4.83 4.14
CA LYS A 86 -17.73 4.76 5.61
C LYS A 86 -16.64 3.89 6.25
N ALA A 87 -16.31 2.75 5.65
CA ALA A 87 -15.23 1.89 6.12
C ALA A 87 -13.85 2.57 5.99
N HIS A 88 -13.58 3.27 4.88
CA HIS A 88 -12.34 4.00 4.67
C HIS A 88 -12.19 5.18 5.65
N HIS A 89 -13.28 5.92 5.87
CA HIS A 89 -13.33 6.97 6.89
C HIS A 89 -13.05 6.39 8.28
N GLY A 90 -13.72 5.30 8.65
CA GLY A 90 -13.45 4.58 9.90
C GLY A 90 -12.01 4.11 10.04
N GLN A 91 -11.39 3.59 8.96
CA GLN A 91 -9.97 3.22 8.97
C GLN A 91 -9.04 4.42 9.20
N THR A 92 -9.36 5.56 8.60
CA THR A 92 -8.58 6.79 8.76
C THR A 92 -8.68 7.32 10.19
N GLU A 93 -9.88 7.29 10.77
CA GLU A 93 -10.10 7.67 12.17
C GLU A 93 -9.45 6.67 13.13
N ASP A 94 -9.47 5.37 12.84
CA ASP A 94 -8.75 4.35 13.61
C ASP A 94 -7.23 4.61 13.60
N ILE A 95 -6.65 4.96 12.46
CA ILE A 95 -5.22 5.31 12.33
C ILE A 95 -4.91 6.58 13.12
N LYS A 96 -5.74 7.63 12.99
CA LYS A 96 -5.60 8.87 13.76
C LYS A 96 -5.70 8.60 15.27
N LYS A 97 -6.67 7.80 15.70
CA LYS A 97 -6.88 7.43 17.10
C LYS A 97 -5.74 6.58 17.63
N PHE A 98 -5.23 5.63 16.85
CA PHE A 98 -4.04 4.85 17.20
C PHE A 98 -2.82 5.76 17.33
N SER A 99 -2.64 6.70 16.40
CA SER A 99 -1.57 7.70 16.48
C SER A 99 -1.71 8.58 17.73
N LEU A 100 -2.91 9.05 18.05
CA LEU A 100 -3.17 9.89 19.23
C LEU A 100 -2.92 9.10 20.53
N MET A 101 -3.45 7.87 20.62
CA MET A 101 -3.27 6.96 21.76
C MET A 101 -1.79 6.59 21.96
N PHE A 102 -1.05 6.33 20.88
CA PHE A 102 0.37 6.05 20.92
C PHE A 102 1.20 7.28 21.36
N LEU A 103 0.81 8.48 20.93
CA LEU A 103 1.43 9.73 21.38
C LEU A 103 1.17 10.02 22.87
N MET A 104 0.00 9.63 23.41
CA MET A 104 -0.35 9.82 24.82
C MET A 104 0.28 8.79 25.78
N LYS A 105 0.48 7.53 25.36
CA LYS A 105 1.01 6.46 26.22
C LYS A 105 2.53 6.47 26.40
N ASN A 106 3.26 7.10 25.49
CA ASN A 106 4.74 7.14 25.51
C ASN A 106 5.28 8.47 26.07
N ASP A 107 4.47 9.18 26.85
CA ASP A 107 4.87 10.37 27.57
C ASP A 107 4.59 10.09 29.05
N GLU A 108 5.63 9.83 29.85
CA GLU A 108 5.49 9.73 31.32
C GLU A 108 4.96 11.06 31.91
N SER A 109 5.00 12.16 31.14
CA SER A 109 4.40 13.48 31.44
C SER A 109 3.00 13.73 30.85
N GLY A 110 2.40 12.77 30.12
CA GLY A 110 1.03 12.88 29.59
C GLY A 110 0.79 13.94 28.52
N HIS A 111 1.82 14.51 27.89
CA HIS A 111 1.71 15.54 26.86
C HIS A 111 1.92 14.99 25.43
N VAL A 112 0.99 15.35 24.53
CA VAL A 112 1.10 15.04 23.10
C VAL A 112 2.25 15.85 22.48
N PRO A 113 3.21 15.23 21.76
CA PRO A 113 4.27 15.98 21.08
C PRO A 113 3.69 16.90 20.00
N THR A 114 3.56 18.19 20.29
CA THR A 114 3.05 19.21 19.35
C THR A 114 4.01 19.45 18.18
N ASN A 115 5.27 19.02 18.28
CA ASN A 115 6.31 19.22 17.28
C ASN A 115 6.50 18.00 16.37
N ARG A 116 6.24 18.17 15.07
CA ARG A 116 6.40 17.16 14.01
C ARG A 116 7.77 16.48 13.99
N LYS A 117 8.86 17.22 14.24
CA LYS A 117 10.23 16.65 14.26
C LYS A 117 10.40 15.65 15.41
N ARG A 118 9.85 15.96 16.58
CA ARG A 118 9.89 15.07 17.75
C ARG A 118 9.03 13.83 17.53
N ALA A 119 7.85 13.99 16.92
CA ALA A 119 7.01 12.87 16.53
C ALA A 119 7.73 11.92 15.57
N MET A 120 8.34 12.44 14.48
CA MET A 120 9.06 11.62 13.50
C MET A 120 10.28 10.89 14.09
N LYS A 121 11.05 11.56 14.95
CA LYS A 121 12.19 10.93 15.65
C LYS A 121 11.73 9.75 16.52
N ARG A 122 10.64 9.92 17.27
CA ARG A 122 10.06 8.86 18.12
C ARG A 122 9.48 7.71 17.30
N TRP A 123 8.84 7.99 16.16
CA TRP A 123 8.39 6.96 15.22
C TRP A 123 9.56 6.11 14.73
N HIS A 124 10.69 6.75 14.40
CA HIS A 124 11.91 6.04 14.00
C HIS A 124 12.42 5.15 15.13
N GLU A 125 12.59 5.69 16.35
CA GLU A 125 13.03 4.92 17.54
C GLU A 125 12.12 3.72 17.87
N TYR A 126 10.80 3.85 17.68
CA TYR A 126 9.86 2.74 17.87
C TYR A 126 10.06 1.63 16.84
N PHE A 127 10.17 1.98 15.54
CA PHE A 127 10.38 0.99 14.49
C PHE A 127 11.76 0.32 14.56
N GLU A 128 12.78 1.02 15.06
CA GLU A 128 14.10 0.46 15.36
C GLU A 128 14.06 -0.52 16.55
N ARG A 129 13.17 -0.31 17.53
CA ARG A 129 12.97 -1.24 18.67
C ARG A 129 12.12 -2.45 18.34
N ILE A 130 11.45 -2.51 17.19
CA ILE A 130 10.76 -3.72 16.72
C ILE A 130 11.83 -4.64 16.11
N PRO A 131 12.20 -5.76 16.76
CA PRO A 131 13.20 -6.66 16.20
C PRO A 131 12.73 -7.23 14.85
N THR A 132 13.63 -7.21 13.86
CA THR A 132 13.40 -7.71 12.50
C THR A 132 12.92 -9.17 12.45
N SER A 133 13.12 -9.93 13.53
CA SER A 133 12.68 -11.33 13.66
C SER A 133 11.15 -11.52 13.60
N ALA A 134 10.35 -10.48 13.86
CA ALA A 134 8.89 -10.55 13.73
C ALA A 134 8.38 -10.49 12.27
N TYR A 135 9.24 -10.16 11.30
CA TYR A 135 8.89 -10.15 9.87
C TYR A 135 9.14 -11.50 9.17
N ASN A 136 9.71 -12.49 9.88
CA ASN A 136 10.04 -13.81 9.32
C ASN A 136 8.95 -14.90 9.53
N LEU A 137 7.79 -14.57 10.11
CA LEU A 137 6.67 -15.53 10.24
C LEU A 137 5.75 -15.53 9.00
N CYS A 138 6.34 -15.59 7.82
CA CYS A 138 5.65 -16.01 6.61
C CYS A 138 6.46 -17.18 6.01
N PRO A 139 6.03 -18.43 6.20
CA PRO A 139 6.69 -19.55 5.55
C PRO A 139 6.59 -19.36 4.03
N PRO A 140 7.68 -19.55 3.26
CA PRO A 140 7.58 -19.61 1.82
C PRO A 140 6.72 -20.82 1.45
N ALA A 141 5.53 -20.57 0.90
CA ALA A 141 4.79 -21.60 0.16
C ALA A 141 5.53 -21.87 -1.16
N HIS A 142 6.64 -22.59 -1.08
CA HIS A 142 7.28 -23.21 -2.23
C HIS A 142 7.09 -24.71 -2.12
N GLY A 143 6.10 -25.19 -2.88
CA GLY A 143 5.96 -26.59 -3.19
C GLY A 143 7.24 -27.09 -3.85
N HIS A 144 7.67 -28.24 -3.36
CA HIS A 144 8.70 -29.08 -3.93
C HIS A 144 8.29 -29.49 -5.33
N MET A 145 8.91 -28.92 -6.36
CA MET A 145 9.01 -29.52 -7.69
C MET A 145 10.48 -29.92 -7.82
N GLN A 146 10.74 -31.21 -7.65
CA GLN A 146 12.03 -31.80 -7.95
C GLN A 146 12.29 -31.62 -9.45
N ASN A 147 13.43 -31.01 -9.77
CA ASN A 147 14.05 -31.13 -11.08
C ASN A 147 14.73 -32.50 -11.14
N ILE A 148 14.42 -33.31 -12.15
CA ILE A 148 15.41 -34.20 -12.78
C ILE A 148 15.34 -33.98 -14.29
N ILE A 149 16.51 -33.66 -14.83
CA ILE A 149 16.91 -33.43 -16.21
C ILE A 149 17.14 -34.79 -16.88
N VAL A 150 17.06 -34.83 -18.21
CA VAL A 150 17.55 -35.93 -19.09
C VAL A 150 19.04 -36.17 -18.88
#